data_AF-N1RU69-F1
#
_entry.id   AF-N1RU69-F1
#
_cell.length_a   1.000
_cell.length_b   1.000
_cell.length_c   1.000
_cell.angle_alpha   90.00
_cell.angle_beta   90.00
_cell.angle_gamma   90.00
#
_symmetry.space_group_name_H-M   'P 1'
#
loop_
_entity.id
_entity.type
_entity.pdbx_description
1 polymer ?
#
loop_
_entity_poly.entity_id
_entity_poly.type
_entity_poly.pdbx_seq_one_letter_code
_entity_poly.pdbx_strand_id
1 'polypeptide(L)'
;MAIPEYVPLDQLEGVHFELLSRAVRNVLDTDIALITYAQIIDGLPVTDVAWDQYSSKYDPSHPINSHKELCPGALEKAKVFRTNFAMADVKIDLEKLNRYQETKPPSRSFYLRLIEVTVCALHQIGVRLSQQENFHDPATTAGHDVESTTNWERPLDHLAALPLGRQCLLLTQFTAHNRYPNGIDDIVGYWAENRILGGVALFDHSQAWTGDNEPNVYFQCTRERVTFRVCQLIDAQQ
;
A
#
# COMPACT_ATOMS: atom_id res chain seq x y z
N MET A 1 1.99 -8.54 -23.37
CA MET A 1 2.10 -9.18 -22.05
C MET A 1 0.81 -9.92 -21.81
N ALA A 2 0.86 -11.16 -21.31
CA ALA A 2 -0.35 -11.83 -20.84
C ALA A 2 -0.94 -11.02 -19.69
N ILE A 3 -2.26 -10.96 -19.60
CA ILE A 3 -2.94 -10.34 -18.47
C ILE A 3 -2.71 -11.27 -17.27
N PRO A 4 -2.14 -10.79 -16.15
CA PRO A 4 -1.91 -11.61 -14.98
C PRO A 4 -3.22 -12.17 -14.44
N GLU A 5 -3.24 -13.47 -14.15
CA GLU A 5 -4.39 -14.13 -13.52
C GLU A 5 -4.32 -13.93 -12.01
N TYR A 6 -5.41 -13.44 -11.40
CA TYR A 6 -5.48 -13.17 -9.97
C TYR A 6 -6.31 -14.23 -9.25
N VAL A 7 -5.68 -14.90 -8.28
CA VAL A 7 -6.29 -15.98 -7.50
C VAL A 7 -6.30 -15.69 -6.00
N PRO A 8 -7.31 -16.17 -5.26
CA PRO A 8 -7.37 -16.05 -3.80
C PRO A 8 -6.17 -16.68 -3.08
N LEU A 9 -5.74 -16.09 -1.95
CA LEU A 9 -4.60 -16.60 -1.16
C LEU A 9 -4.87 -17.93 -0.45
N ASP A 10 -6.13 -18.31 -0.25
CA ASP A 10 -6.51 -19.57 0.37
C ASP A 10 -6.37 -20.80 -0.56
N GLN A 11 -5.86 -20.60 -1.78
CA GLN A 11 -5.40 -21.70 -2.64
C GLN A 11 -4.06 -22.30 -2.22
N LEU A 12 -3.29 -21.62 -1.36
CA LEU A 12 -2.04 -22.19 -0.83
C LEU A 12 -2.33 -23.40 0.05
N GLU A 13 -1.38 -24.32 0.09
CA GLU A 13 -1.51 -25.57 0.83
C GLU A 13 -0.48 -25.68 1.97
N GLY A 14 -0.90 -26.34 3.05
CA GLY A 14 -0.04 -26.73 4.17
C GLY A 14 0.73 -25.56 4.79
N VAL A 15 2.03 -25.77 5.00
CA VAL A 15 2.90 -24.84 5.72
C VAL A 15 3.02 -23.47 5.03
N HIS A 16 2.90 -23.41 3.71
CA HIS A 16 2.96 -22.16 2.95
C HIS A 16 1.77 -21.25 3.28
N PHE A 17 0.56 -21.82 3.32
CA PHE A 17 -0.65 -21.12 3.73
C PHE A 17 -0.56 -20.65 5.18
N GLU A 18 -0.16 -21.54 6.09
CA GLU A 18 -0.06 -21.23 7.53
C GLU A 18 0.89 -20.07 7.79
N LEU A 19 2.09 -20.10 7.19
CA LEU A 19 3.10 -19.06 7.39
C LEU A 19 2.72 -17.73 6.74
N LEU A 20 2.11 -17.75 5.54
CA LEU A 20 1.60 -16.53 4.92
C LEU A 20 0.45 -15.92 5.73
N SER A 21 -0.53 -16.74 6.11
CA SER A 21 -1.67 -16.32 6.94
C SER A 21 -1.19 -15.68 8.24
N ARG A 22 -0.20 -16.29 8.90
CA ARG A 22 0.42 -15.71 10.09
C ARG A 22 1.13 -14.39 9.79
N ALA A 23 1.93 -14.31 8.73
CA ALA A 23 2.67 -13.10 8.37
C ALA A 23 1.72 -11.92 8.10
N VAL A 24 0.70 -12.12 7.26
CA VAL A 24 -0.29 -11.09 6.95
C VAL A 24 -1.05 -10.66 8.20
N ARG A 25 -1.56 -11.61 9.00
CA ARG A 25 -2.31 -11.30 10.23
C ARG A 25 -1.47 -10.55 11.25
N ASN A 26 -0.19 -10.90 11.42
CA ASN A 26 0.71 -10.17 12.31
C ASN A 26 0.88 -8.71 11.89
N VAL A 27 0.97 -8.44 10.58
CA VAL A 27 1.05 -7.05 10.08
C VAL A 27 -0.29 -6.33 10.30
N LEU A 28 -1.42 -6.98 9.99
CA LEU A 28 -2.76 -6.40 10.18
C LEU A 28 -3.10 -6.10 11.64
N ASP A 29 -2.51 -6.82 12.59
CA ASP A 29 -2.72 -6.59 14.02
C ASP A 29 -2.05 -5.31 14.55
N THR A 30 -1.14 -4.72 13.77
CA THR A 30 -0.45 -3.48 14.16
C THR A 30 -1.35 -2.24 14.07
N ASP A 31 -1.09 -1.26 14.94
CA ASP A 31 -1.78 0.02 14.92
C ASP A 31 -1.53 0.80 13.62
N ILE A 32 -0.31 0.70 13.05
CA ILE A 32 0.04 1.38 11.80
C ILE A 32 -0.79 0.84 10.63
N ALA A 33 -1.03 -0.48 10.54
CA ALA A 33 -1.90 -1.07 9.54
C ALA A 33 -3.35 -0.65 9.74
N LEU A 34 -3.84 -0.69 10.99
CA LEU A 34 -5.20 -0.26 11.31
C LEU A 34 -5.48 1.19 10.89
N ILE A 35 -4.60 2.12 11.26
CA ILE A 35 -4.75 3.55 10.95
C ILE A 35 -4.56 3.82 9.44
N THR A 36 -3.67 3.08 8.77
CA THR A 36 -3.48 3.20 7.32
C THR A 36 -4.73 2.80 6.56
N TYR A 37 -5.30 1.62 6.85
CA TYR A 37 -6.51 1.18 6.18
C TYR A 37 -7.76 1.99 6.58
N ALA A 38 -7.81 2.53 7.80
CA ALA A 38 -8.87 3.46 8.19
C ALA A 38 -8.88 4.72 7.32
N GLN A 39 -7.72 5.29 6.99
CA GLN A 39 -7.61 6.45 6.09
C GLN A 39 -8.01 6.12 4.64
N ILE A 40 -7.73 4.89 4.18
CA ILE A 40 -8.18 4.43 2.86
C ILE A 40 -9.71 4.31 2.85
N ILE A 41 -10.30 3.72 3.89
CA ILE A 41 -11.77 3.60 4.04
C ILE A 41 -12.43 4.98 4.14
N ASP A 42 -11.79 5.90 4.85
CA ASP A 42 -12.22 7.29 4.95
C ASP A 42 -12.22 7.92 3.54
N GLY A 43 -11.16 7.70 2.77
CA GLY A 43 -10.97 8.21 1.41
C GLY A 43 -9.95 9.34 1.34
N LEU A 44 -9.52 9.86 2.48
CA LEU A 44 -8.45 10.86 2.61
C LEU A 44 -7.49 10.49 3.75
N PRO A 45 -6.19 10.77 3.59
CA PRO A 45 -5.26 10.70 4.71
C PRO A 45 -5.51 11.86 5.67
N VAL A 46 -5.18 11.69 6.94
CA VAL A 46 -5.12 12.82 7.86
C VAL A 46 -3.95 13.74 7.51
N THR A 47 -4.07 15.03 7.82
CA THR A 47 -3.10 16.07 7.45
C THR A 47 -1.67 15.66 7.79
N ASP A 48 -1.40 15.23 9.02
CA ASP A 48 -0.04 14.85 9.43
C ASP A 48 0.56 13.71 8.59
N VAL A 49 -0.28 12.79 8.11
CA VAL A 49 0.14 11.70 7.24
C VAL A 49 0.35 12.17 5.80
N ALA A 50 -0.52 13.05 5.30
CA ALA A 50 -0.34 13.69 4.00
C ALA A 50 1.00 14.46 3.91
N TRP A 51 1.35 15.18 4.97
CA TRP A 51 2.60 15.97 5.02
C TRP A 51 3.86 15.16 5.31
N ASP A 52 3.75 13.92 5.80
CA ASP A 52 4.88 13.02 6.06
C ASP A 52 5.43 12.38 4.76
N GLN A 53 5.77 13.24 3.78
CA GLN A 53 6.34 12.86 2.48
C GLN A 53 7.54 13.75 2.14
N TYR A 54 8.60 13.17 1.59
CA TYR A 54 9.88 13.85 1.37
C TYR A 54 9.86 14.85 0.20
N SER A 55 9.29 14.51 -0.95
CA SER A 55 9.55 15.25 -2.21
C SER A 55 8.44 16.21 -2.65
N SER A 56 7.22 16.08 -2.12
CA SER A 56 6.05 16.82 -2.63
C SER A 56 5.20 17.30 -1.49
N LYS A 57 5.58 18.47 -0.97
CA LYS A 57 4.80 19.15 0.05
C LYS A 57 3.58 19.80 -0.60
N TYR A 58 2.45 19.67 0.07
CA TYR A 58 1.22 20.34 -0.34
C TYR A 58 1.37 21.86 -0.19
N ASP A 59 0.51 22.61 -0.87
CA ASP A 59 0.39 24.03 -0.62
C ASP A 59 -0.27 24.28 0.76
N PRO A 60 0.11 25.31 1.52
CA PRO A 60 -0.58 25.66 2.77
C PRO A 60 -2.08 25.93 2.60
N SER A 61 -2.53 26.26 1.39
CA SER A 61 -3.95 26.43 1.03
C SER A 61 -4.67 25.14 0.62
N HIS A 62 -3.98 24.00 0.55
CA HIS A 62 -4.58 22.74 0.14
C HIS A 62 -5.67 22.27 1.14
N PRO A 63 -6.87 21.83 0.69
CA PRO A 63 -7.97 21.42 1.57
C PRO A 63 -7.61 20.32 2.59
N ILE A 64 -6.65 19.46 2.24
CA ILE A 64 -6.13 18.40 3.13
C ILE A 64 -5.64 18.91 4.49
N ASN A 65 -5.30 20.20 4.60
CA ASN A 65 -4.86 20.84 5.85
C ASN A 65 -5.97 20.92 6.92
N SER A 66 -7.22 20.79 6.49
CA SER A 66 -8.38 20.76 7.38
C SER A 66 -8.71 19.34 7.87
N HIS A 67 -8.19 18.29 7.21
CA HIS A 67 -8.49 16.90 7.53
C HIS A 67 -7.61 16.35 8.65
N LYS A 68 -7.79 16.84 9.88
CA LYS A 68 -6.89 16.53 11.01
C LYS A 68 -7.16 15.18 11.67
N GLU A 69 -8.39 14.71 11.58
CA GLU A 69 -8.87 13.47 12.19
C GLU A 69 -9.70 12.71 11.16
N LEU A 70 -9.76 11.39 11.30
CA LEU A 70 -10.63 10.53 10.49
C LEU A 70 -12.10 10.90 10.69
N CYS A 71 -12.93 10.71 9.66
CA CYS A 71 -14.37 10.87 9.84
C CYS A 71 -14.92 9.87 10.89
N PRO A 72 -15.90 10.28 11.72
CA PRO A 72 -16.50 9.42 12.75
C PRO A 72 -17.00 8.08 12.17
N GLY A 73 -16.37 6.98 12.58
CA GLY A 73 -16.73 5.62 12.17
C GLY A 73 -15.77 4.96 11.17
N ALA A 74 -14.88 5.71 10.50
CA ALA A 74 -13.88 5.13 9.59
C ALA A 74 -12.95 4.14 10.32
N LEU A 75 -12.51 4.50 11.54
CA LEU A 75 -11.68 3.61 12.37
C LEU A 75 -12.43 2.34 12.80
N GLU A 76 -13.72 2.44 13.14
CA GLU A 76 -14.52 1.28 13.52
C GLU A 76 -14.74 0.34 12.34
N LYS A 77 -14.96 0.88 11.14
CA LYS A 77 -15.00 0.07 9.92
C LYS A 77 -13.69 -0.68 9.67
N ALA A 78 -12.54 -0.02 9.88
CA ALA A 78 -11.23 -0.67 9.76
C ALA A 78 -11.05 -1.80 10.79
N LYS A 79 -11.52 -1.61 12.03
CA LYS A 79 -11.51 -2.67 13.07
C LYS A 79 -12.40 -3.85 12.68
N VAL A 80 -13.59 -3.59 12.14
CA VAL A 80 -14.49 -4.64 11.63
C VAL A 80 -13.84 -5.40 10.48
N PHE A 81 -13.23 -4.69 9.52
CA PHE A 81 -12.45 -5.31 8.44
C PHE A 81 -11.35 -6.22 8.99
N ARG A 82 -10.52 -5.72 9.92
CA ARG A 82 -9.43 -6.49 10.52
C ARG A 82 -9.93 -7.76 11.22
N THR A 83 -11.03 -7.64 11.96
CA THR A 83 -11.63 -8.77 12.71
C THR A 83 -12.18 -9.84 11.77
N ASN A 84 -12.79 -9.42 10.66
CA ASN A 84 -13.41 -10.31 9.68
C ASN A 84 -12.47 -10.73 8.54
N PHE A 85 -11.19 -10.37 8.61
CA PHE A 85 -10.24 -10.63 7.54
C PHE A 85 -10.08 -12.12 7.25
N ALA A 86 -10.33 -12.50 6.00
CA ALA A 86 -10.09 -13.84 5.47
C ALA A 86 -9.02 -13.82 4.37
N MET A 87 -8.24 -14.88 4.25
CA MET A 87 -7.22 -14.99 3.18
C MET A 87 -7.88 -15.06 1.79
N ALA A 88 -9.06 -15.69 1.69
CA ALA A 88 -9.87 -15.80 0.48
C ALA A 88 -10.27 -14.44 -0.14
N ASP A 89 -10.29 -13.39 0.68
CA ASP A 89 -10.69 -12.05 0.30
C ASP A 89 -9.62 -11.30 -0.51
N VAL A 90 -8.38 -11.77 -0.48
CA VAL A 90 -7.25 -11.14 -1.15
C VAL A 90 -6.84 -11.99 -2.33
N LYS A 91 -6.75 -11.37 -3.50
CA LYS A 91 -6.27 -12.04 -4.71
C LYS A 91 -4.92 -11.50 -5.10
N ILE A 92 -4.00 -12.38 -5.46
CA ILE A 92 -2.68 -12.00 -5.98
C ILE A 92 -2.42 -12.72 -7.30
N ASP A 93 -1.39 -12.26 -8.01
CA ASP A 93 -0.89 -12.88 -9.23
C ASP A 93 -0.57 -14.37 -9.01
N LEU A 94 -1.20 -15.23 -9.83
CA LEU A 94 -1.06 -16.69 -9.78
C LEU A 94 0.40 -17.14 -9.95
N GLU A 95 1.18 -16.48 -10.79
CA GLU A 95 2.58 -16.83 -11.00
C GLU A 95 3.39 -16.61 -9.71
N LYS A 96 3.14 -15.51 -8.98
CA LYS A 96 3.78 -15.26 -7.68
C LYS A 96 3.35 -16.28 -6.63
N LEU A 97 2.05 -16.62 -6.60
CA LEU A 97 1.52 -17.59 -5.65
C LEU A 97 2.14 -18.98 -5.88
N ASN A 98 2.18 -19.44 -7.13
CA ASN A 98 2.79 -20.72 -7.51
C ASN A 98 4.28 -20.76 -7.16
N ARG A 99 5.02 -19.69 -7.49
CA ARG A 99 6.45 -19.60 -7.16
C ARG A 99 6.71 -19.68 -5.66
N TYR A 100 5.83 -19.12 -4.82
CA TYR A 100 5.94 -19.29 -3.37
C TYR A 100 5.66 -20.75 -2.97
N GLN A 101 4.57 -21.36 -3.44
CA GLN A 101 4.19 -22.75 -3.14
C GLN A 101 5.27 -23.77 -3.53
N GLU A 102 6.01 -23.51 -4.61
CA GLU A 102 7.09 -24.36 -5.11
C GLU A 102 8.38 -24.28 -4.28
N THR A 103 8.54 -23.26 -3.42
CA THR A 103 9.73 -23.15 -2.59
C THR A 103 9.77 -24.19 -1.47
N LYS A 104 10.97 -24.62 -1.08
CA LYS A 104 11.19 -25.56 0.03
C LYS A 104 11.35 -24.81 1.36
N PRO A 105 10.47 -25.02 2.36
CA PRO A 105 10.65 -24.46 3.70
C PRO A 105 11.55 -25.36 4.58
N PRO A 106 12.44 -24.80 5.41
CA PRO A 106 12.96 -23.43 5.38
C PRO A 106 14.09 -23.28 4.33
N SER A 107 14.07 -22.19 3.57
CA SER A 107 15.15 -21.77 2.67
C SER A 107 15.12 -20.26 2.47
N ARG A 108 16.21 -19.65 1.99
CA ARG A 108 16.26 -18.22 1.65
C ARG A 108 15.22 -17.87 0.58
N SER A 109 15.16 -18.62 -0.51
CA SER A 109 14.06 -18.56 -1.51
C SER A 109 12.66 -18.54 -0.88
N PHE A 110 12.40 -19.42 0.09
CA PHE A 110 11.12 -19.48 0.79
C PHE A 110 10.81 -18.18 1.54
N TYR A 111 11.76 -17.66 2.32
CA TYR A 111 11.58 -16.41 3.07
C TYR A 111 11.44 -15.20 2.15
N LEU A 112 12.24 -15.12 1.09
CA LEU A 112 12.17 -14.06 0.09
C LEU A 112 10.79 -14.02 -0.58
N ARG A 113 10.27 -15.19 -1.00
CA ARG A 113 8.92 -15.31 -1.59
C ARG A 113 7.83 -15.03 -0.56
N LEU A 114 7.99 -15.46 0.70
CA LEU A 114 7.05 -15.13 1.78
C LEU A 114 6.95 -13.61 1.97
N ILE A 115 8.07 -12.88 1.94
CA ILE A 115 8.06 -11.41 1.99
C ILE A 115 7.30 -10.86 0.78
N GLU A 116 7.63 -11.31 -0.44
CA GLU A 116 6.96 -10.87 -1.67
C GLU A 116 5.44 -11.05 -1.63
N VAL A 117 4.96 -12.25 -1.30
CA VAL A 117 3.51 -12.52 -1.27
C VAL A 117 2.82 -11.81 -0.10
N THR A 118 3.51 -11.56 1.01
CA THR A 118 2.99 -10.75 2.12
C THR A 118 2.80 -9.31 1.70
N VAL A 119 3.80 -8.71 1.04
CA VAL A 119 3.72 -7.33 0.52
C VAL A 119 2.57 -7.23 -0.49
N CYS A 120 2.51 -8.17 -1.46
CA CYS A 120 1.44 -8.19 -2.45
C CYS A 120 0.06 -8.29 -1.78
N ALA A 121 -0.08 -9.07 -0.70
CA ALA A 121 -1.34 -9.15 0.04
C ALA A 121 -1.74 -7.80 0.67
N LEU A 122 -0.80 -7.11 1.32
CA LEU A 122 -1.05 -5.80 1.96
C LEU A 122 -1.44 -4.73 0.94
N HIS A 123 -0.78 -4.73 -0.23
CA HIS A 123 -1.12 -3.88 -1.36
C HIS A 123 -2.54 -4.15 -1.87
N GLN A 124 -2.87 -5.41 -2.11
CA GLN A 124 -4.17 -5.81 -2.64
C GLN A 124 -5.31 -5.57 -1.65
N ILE A 125 -5.04 -5.59 -0.34
CA ILE A 125 -5.99 -5.09 0.67
C ILE A 125 -6.23 -3.58 0.47
N GLY A 126 -5.18 -2.79 0.27
CA GLY A 126 -5.29 -1.35 -0.01
C GLY A 126 -6.13 -1.06 -1.26
N VAL A 127 -5.82 -1.75 -2.37
CA VAL A 127 -6.58 -1.71 -3.63
C VAL A 127 -8.06 -2.04 -3.40
N ARG A 128 -8.34 -3.14 -2.72
CA ARG A 128 -9.73 -3.57 -2.48
C ARG A 128 -10.50 -2.56 -1.65
N LEU A 129 -9.87 -1.97 -0.63
CA LEU A 129 -10.51 -0.97 0.22
C LEU A 129 -10.75 0.35 -0.53
N SER A 130 -9.85 0.77 -1.43
CA SER A 130 -10.04 1.99 -2.23
C SER A 130 -11.14 1.87 -3.29
N GLN A 131 -11.44 0.65 -3.73
CA GLN A 131 -12.54 0.36 -4.65
C GLN A 131 -13.92 0.39 -4.00
N GLN A 132 -13.98 0.45 -2.66
CA GLN A 132 -15.24 0.61 -1.94
C GLN A 132 -15.68 2.08 -1.99
N GLU A 133 -16.97 2.32 -1.78
CA GLU A 133 -17.46 3.69 -1.64
C GLU A 133 -16.80 4.36 -0.43
N ASN A 134 -16.21 5.54 -0.66
CA ASN A 134 -15.54 6.32 0.38
C ASN A 134 -16.52 6.62 1.51
N PHE A 135 -16.07 6.43 2.75
CA PHE A 135 -16.89 6.71 3.92
C PHE A 135 -16.87 8.19 4.33
N HIS A 136 -16.01 9.00 3.71
CA HIS A 136 -15.84 10.42 4.03
C HIS A 136 -17.17 11.16 4.13
N ASP A 137 -17.37 11.85 5.26
CA ASP A 137 -18.49 12.76 5.43
C ASP A 137 -18.00 14.22 5.43
N PRO A 138 -18.28 15.00 4.36
CA PRO A 138 -17.90 16.40 4.27
C PRO A 138 -18.46 17.26 5.41
N ALA A 139 -19.60 16.86 6.00
CA ALA A 139 -20.21 17.57 7.13
C ALA A 139 -19.33 17.53 8.39
N THR A 140 -18.46 16.52 8.50
CA THR A 140 -17.56 16.33 9.64
C THR A 140 -16.20 17.01 9.45
N THR A 141 -15.94 17.55 8.25
CA THR A 141 -14.65 18.09 7.83
C THR A 141 -14.76 19.53 7.31
N ALA A 142 -15.65 20.32 7.92
CA ALA A 142 -15.92 21.72 7.59
C ALA A 142 -16.38 21.95 6.12
N GLY A 143 -17.06 20.96 5.53
CA GLY A 143 -17.61 21.03 4.18
C GLY A 143 -16.65 20.60 3.06
N HIS A 144 -15.46 20.08 3.40
CA HIS A 144 -14.51 19.58 2.41
C HIS A 144 -14.78 18.12 2.10
N ASP A 145 -15.27 17.85 0.89
CA ASP A 145 -15.44 16.48 0.40
C ASP A 145 -14.14 15.91 -0.21
N VAL A 146 -14.15 14.60 -0.47
CA VAL A 146 -13.06 13.90 -1.15
C VAL A 146 -12.79 14.53 -2.52
N GLU A 147 -13.84 14.92 -3.23
CA GLU A 147 -13.74 15.43 -4.60
C GLU A 147 -13.00 16.77 -4.67
N SER A 148 -13.38 17.74 -3.85
CA SER A 148 -12.74 19.05 -3.73
C SER A 148 -11.30 18.96 -3.26
N THR A 149 -10.98 17.98 -2.41
CA THR A 149 -9.61 17.75 -1.93
C THR A 149 -8.73 17.08 -2.99
N THR A 150 -9.29 16.15 -3.77
CA THR A 150 -8.54 15.40 -4.79
C THR A 150 -8.44 16.12 -6.13
N ASN A 151 -9.42 16.94 -6.48
CA ASN A 151 -9.45 17.76 -7.70
C ASN A 151 -9.00 19.20 -7.44
N TRP A 152 -8.43 19.50 -6.27
CA TRP A 152 -7.91 20.82 -5.98
C TRP A 152 -6.78 21.18 -6.95
N GLU A 153 -6.91 22.33 -7.61
CA GLU A 153 -5.86 22.87 -8.46
C GLU A 153 -5.11 23.96 -7.72
N ARG A 154 -3.79 23.91 -7.78
CA ARG A 154 -2.95 24.95 -7.18
C ARG A 154 -3.20 26.29 -7.88
N PRO A 155 -3.51 27.37 -7.14
CA PRO A 155 -3.56 28.70 -7.72
C PRO A 155 -2.25 29.00 -8.46
N LEU A 156 -2.34 29.54 -9.67
CA LEU A 156 -1.18 29.87 -10.50
C LEU A 156 -0.26 30.87 -9.77
N ASP A 157 0.84 30.38 -9.20
CA ASP A 157 1.95 31.19 -8.73
C ASP A 157 3.21 30.95 -9.60
N HIS A 158 4.17 31.89 -9.56
CA HIS A 158 5.36 31.89 -10.41
C HIS A 158 6.34 30.72 -10.16
N LEU A 159 6.03 29.82 -9.22
CA LEU A 159 6.86 28.68 -8.83
C LEU A 159 6.20 27.37 -9.30
N ALA A 160 6.29 27.17 -10.62
CA ALA A 160 6.20 25.91 -11.35
C ALA A 160 5.05 24.94 -11.02
N ALA A 161 4.29 24.64 -12.08
CA ALA A 161 3.35 23.54 -12.17
C ALA A 161 4.00 22.19 -11.83
N LEU A 162 3.90 21.76 -10.58
CA LEU A 162 3.69 20.35 -10.30
C LEU A 162 2.19 20.11 -10.48
N PRO A 163 1.77 19.25 -11.41
CA PRO A 163 0.38 18.83 -11.46
C PRO A 163 0.15 17.97 -10.21
N LEU A 164 -0.15 18.61 -9.08
CA LEU A 164 -0.80 17.99 -7.93
C LEU A 164 -2.28 17.79 -8.26
N GLY A 165 -2.54 17.22 -9.45
CA GLY A 165 -3.84 16.73 -9.84
C GLY A 165 -3.92 15.27 -9.42
N ARG A 166 -4.83 15.03 -8.48
CA ARG A 166 -5.41 13.74 -8.09
C ARG A 166 -4.65 12.88 -7.08
N GLN A 167 -5.34 12.73 -5.93
CA GLN A 167 -5.19 11.76 -4.83
C GLN A 167 -4.21 12.12 -3.71
N CYS A 168 -4.73 12.40 -2.51
CA CYS A 168 -3.90 12.59 -1.31
C CYS A 168 -3.26 11.27 -0.81
N LEU A 169 -3.75 10.12 -1.28
CA LEU A 169 -3.21 8.78 -1.02
C LEU A 169 -2.23 8.36 -2.13
N LEU A 170 -1.25 9.21 -2.46
CA LEU A 170 -0.28 8.94 -3.53
C LEU A 170 1.16 8.91 -3.03
N LEU A 171 2.00 8.27 -3.83
CA LEU A 171 3.45 8.37 -3.77
C LEU A 171 3.95 8.91 -5.11
N THR A 172 4.71 10.00 -5.07
CA THR A 172 5.17 10.75 -6.26
C THR A 172 6.02 9.92 -7.24
N GLN A 173 6.59 8.82 -6.74
CA GLN A 173 7.43 7.88 -7.48
C GLN A 173 6.60 6.75 -8.16
N PHE A 174 5.34 6.56 -7.76
CA PHE A 174 4.46 5.46 -8.20
C PHE A 174 3.16 6.00 -8.85
N THR A 175 3.29 6.98 -9.75
CA THR A 175 2.14 7.71 -10.33
C THR A 175 1.66 7.16 -11.69
N ALA A 176 2.34 6.15 -12.23
CA ALA A 176 2.05 5.55 -13.54
C ALA A 176 0.83 4.60 -13.50
N HIS A 177 -0.29 5.05 -12.94
CA HIS A 177 -1.53 4.28 -12.79
C HIS A 177 -2.00 3.65 -14.10
N ASN A 178 -1.82 4.31 -15.23
CA ASN A 178 -2.19 3.78 -16.56
C ASN A 178 -1.42 2.50 -16.96
N ARG A 179 -0.38 2.12 -16.22
CA ARG A 179 0.38 0.88 -16.41
C ARG A 179 0.05 -0.20 -15.38
N TYR A 180 -0.70 0.12 -14.33
CA TYR A 180 -1.03 -0.82 -13.28
C TYR A 180 -2.38 -1.52 -13.56
N PRO A 181 -2.54 -2.81 -13.20
CA PRO A 181 -3.74 -3.59 -13.51
C PRO A 181 -5.05 -2.98 -12.97
N ASN A 182 -5.00 -2.38 -11.78
CA ASN A 182 -6.13 -1.73 -11.10
C ASN A 182 -6.06 -0.20 -11.19
N GLY A 183 -5.22 0.35 -12.06
CA GLY A 183 -5.18 1.78 -12.31
C GLY A 183 -4.79 2.61 -11.09
N ILE A 184 -5.68 3.52 -10.68
CA ILE A 184 -5.46 4.43 -9.55
C ILE A 184 -5.45 3.68 -8.22
N ASP A 185 -6.19 2.58 -8.10
CA ASP A 185 -6.25 1.82 -6.84
C ASP A 185 -4.89 1.20 -6.49
N ASP A 186 -4.08 0.83 -7.49
CA ASP A 186 -2.71 0.38 -7.24
C ASP A 186 -1.82 1.49 -6.65
N ILE A 187 -2.09 2.77 -6.95
CA ILE A 187 -1.39 3.89 -6.28
C ILE A 187 -1.70 3.87 -4.78
N VAL A 188 -2.97 3.63 -4.41
CA VAL A 188 -3.39 3.52 -3.01
C VAL A 188 -2.78 2.29 -2.34
N GLY A 189 -2.66 1.17 -3.07
CA GLY A 189 -1.94 -0.01 -2.63
C GLY A 189 -0.48 0.29 -2.26
N TYR A 190 0.26 0.96 -3.16
CA TYR A 190 1.66 1.36 -2.88
C TYR A 190 1.76 2.36 -1.73
N TRP A 191 0.80 3.28 -1.62
CA TRP A 191 0.72 4.17 -0.47
C TRP A 191 0.55 3.38 0.83
N ALA A 192 -0.33 2.36 0.86
CA ALA A 192 -0.51 1.48 2.00
C ALA A 192 0.79 0.73 2.37
N GLU A 193 1.48 0.15 1.38
CA GLU A 193 2.78 -0.51 1.59
C GLU A 193 3.78 0.44 2.28
N ASN A 194 3.93 1.66 1.73
CA ASN A 194 4.85 2.65 2.25
C ASN A 194 4.55 3.04 3.70
N ARG A 195 3.26 3.19 4.05
CA ARG A 195 2.86 3.53 5.41
C ARG A 195 3.09 2.39 6.39
N ILE A 196 2.76 1.16 6.00
CA ILE A 196 2.78 -0.02 6.88
C ILE A 196 4.19 -0.56 7.05
N LEU A 197 4.94 -0.68 5.95
CA LEU A 197 6.27 -1.30 5.93
C LEU A 197 7.41 -0.27 6.02
N GLY A 198 7.09 1.02 5.92
CA GLY A 198 8.07 2.11 5.91
C GLY A 198 8.66 2.41 4.51
N GLY A 199 8.24 1.68 3.48
CA GLY A 199 8.63 1.86 2.09
C GLY A 199 7.85 0.93 1.17
N VAL A 200 7.87 1.20 -0.14
CA VAL A 200 7.36 0.24 -1.14
C VAL A 200 8.42 -0.82 -1.36
N ALA A 201 8.06 -2.11 -1.26
CA ALA A 201 9.04 -3.18 -1.44
C ALA A 201 9.33 -3.42 -2.92
N LEU A 202 10.60 -3.54 -3.27
CA LEU A 202 11.09 -3.73 -4.63
C LEU A 202 11.80 -5.07 -4.74
N PHE A 203 11.39 -5.84 -5.75
CA PHE A 203 11.96 -7.14 -6.07
C PHE A 203 12.44 -7.15 -7.53
N ASP A 204 13.66 -7.63 -7.75
CA ASP A 204 14.21 -7.75 -9.10
C ASP A 204 13.75 -9.05 -9.75
N HIS A 205 12.82 -8.94 -10.70
CA HIS A 205 12.32 -10.06 -11.51
C HIS A 205 12.96 -10.14 -12.90
N SER A 206 14.05 -9.39 -13.16
CA SER A 206 14.77 -9.46 -14.44
C SER A 206 15.40 -10.83 -14.69
N GLN A 207 15.61 -11.63 -13.63
CA GLN A 207 16.13 -12.99 -13.68
C GLN A 207 15.26 -13.94 -12.84
N ALA A 208 15.33 -15.23 -13.17
CA ALA A 208 14.71 -16.26 -12.34
C ALA A 208 15.46 -16.38 -11.00
N TRP A 209 14.72 -16.46 -9.89
CA TRP A 209 15.30 -16.57 -8.55
C TRP A 209 15.68 -18.03 -8.32
N THR A 210 16.93 -18.37 -8.64
CA THR A 210 17.46 -19.73 -8.48
C THR A 210 18.77 -19.68 -7.73
N GLY A 211 18.81 -20.17 -6.49
CA GLY A 211 20.04 -20.28 -5.69
C GLY A 211 20.83 -18.96 -5.64
N ASP A 212 21.96 -18.90 -6.34
CA ASP A 212 22.87 -17.75 -6.38
C ASP A 212 22.29 -16.48 -7.04
N ASN A 213 21.16 -16.59 -7.77
CA ASN A 213 20.51 -15.46 -8.46
C ASN A 213 19.30 -14.89 -7.69
N GLU A 214 19.11 -15.27 -6.43
CA GLU A 214 18.05 -14.67 -5.61
C GLU A 214 18.39 -13.19 -5.30
N PRO A 215 17.48 -12.24 -5.60
CA PRO A 215 17.76 -10.83 -5.34
C PRO A 215 17.76 -10.53 -3.84
N ASN A 216 18.21 -9.32 -3.52
CA ASN A 216 17.93 -8.71 -2.23
C ASN A 216 16.60 -7.97 -2.27
N VAL A 217 15.92 -7.88 -1.13
CA VAL A 217 14.75 -7.01 -0.99
C VAL A 217 15.20 -5.57 -0.76
N TYR A 218 14.62 -4.65 -1.51
CA TYR A 218 14.82 -3.22 -1.31
C TYR A 218 13.51 -2.54 -0.90
N PHE A 219 13.59 -1.45 -0.15
CA PHE A 219 12.47 -0.59 0.18
C PHE A 219 12.72 0.80 -0.39
N GLN A 220 11.79 1.29 -1.19
CA GLN A 220 11.74 2.69 -1.58
C GLN A 220 10.97 3.49 -0.54
N CYS A 221 11.72 4.10 0.37
CA CYS A 221 11.20 4.92 1.44
C CYS A 221 10.94 6.36 0.93
N THR A 222 9.84 6.95 1.36
CA THR A 222 9.44 8.30 0.92
C THR A 222 9.00 9.21 2.06
N ARG A 223 9.07 8.74 3.31
CA ARG A 223 8.65 9.49 4.49
C ARG A 223 9.73 10.49 4.88
N GLU A 224 9.33 11.74 5.13
CA GLU A 224 10.25 12.84 5.43
C GLU A 224 11.12 12.53 6.65
N ARG A 225 10.54 11.92 7.69
CA ARG A 225 11.21 11.63 8.96
C ARG A 225 11.91 10.28 9.02
N VAL A 226 12.01 9.55 7.91
CA VAL A 226 12.64 8.22 7.84
C VAL A 226 13.87 8.27 6.95
N THR A 227 13.67 8.25 5.64
CA THR A 227 14.72 8.37 4.62
C THR A 227 14.07 8.50 3.24
N PHE A 228 14.76 9.17 2.33
CA PHE A 228 14.40 9.26 0.91
C PHE A 228 15.21 8.30 0.03
N ARG A 229 16.10 7.51 0.65
CA ARG A 229 16.96 6.56 -0.04
C ARG A 229 16.24 5.23 -0.20
N VAL A 230 16.63 4.50 -1.24
CA VAL A 230 16.33 3.08 -1.35
C VAL A 230 17.20 2.34 -0.34
N CYS A 231 16.57 1.54 0.51
CA CYS A 231 17.24 0.77 1.55
C CYS A 231 17.20 -0.73 1.21
N GLN A 232 18.34 -1.40 1.23
CA GLN A 232 18.40 -2.86 1.10
C GLN A 232 18.22 -3.50 2.47
N LEU A 233 17.46 -4.60 2.54
CA LEU A 233 17.48 -5.46 3.72
C LEU A 233 18.86 -6.12 3.88
N ILE A 234 19.30 -6.27 5.13
CA ILE A 234 20.50 -7.05 5.43
C ILE A 234 20.18 -8.53 5.40
N ASP A 235 21.18 -9.39 5.21
CA ASP A 235 20.99 -10.85 5.10
C ASP A 235 20.28 -11.48 6.30
N ALA A 236 20.41 -10.90 7.51
CA ALA A 236 19.69 -11.37 8.69
C ALA A 236 18.18 -11.09 8.68
N GLN A 237 17.69 -10.28 7.73
CA GLN A 237 16.30 -9.83 7.61
C GLN A 237 15.54 -10.47 6.44
N GLN A 238 16.19 -11.29 5.60
CA GLN A 238 15.62 -11.85 4.37
C GLN A 238 15.98 -13.32 4.15
#